data_AF-A0A231GPU6-F1
#
_entry.id   AF-A0A231GPU6-F1
#
_cell.length_a   1.000
_cell.length_b   1.000
_cell.length_c   1.000
_cell.angle_alpha   90.00
_cell.angle_beta   90.00
_cell.angle_gamma   90.00
#
_symmetry.space_group_name_H-M   'P 1'
#
loop_
_entity.id
_entity.type
_entity.pdbx_description
1 polymer ?
#
loop_
_entity_poly.entity_id
_entity_poly.type
_entity_poly.pdbx_seq_one_letter_code
_entity_poly.pdbx_strand_id
1 'polypeptide(L)'
;MDDFKGISYGVLLLRLTAGIALLAHSLYLKVFVFTMSGTSSFFESIGLPGVLAWLVLGVEVTTGAMLVLGFKTRYAALAAIPVLLGATWAHSGNGWLFSSTGGGWEYPAFWTVVLIAIALCGDGAYALTPQRASDKNAAS
;
A
#
# COMPACT_ATOMS: atom_id res chain seq x y z
N MET A 1 7.19 24.12 17.82
CA MET A 1 7.86 22.83 18.16
C MET A 1 6.87 21.68 18.20
N ASP A 2 5.61 21.92 18.57
CA ASP A 2 4.54 20.90 18.60
C ASP A 2 4.07 20.41 17.22
N ASP A 3 4.12 21.25 16.19
CA ASP A 3 3.66 20.89 14.84
C ASP A 3 4.46 19.73 14.23
N PHE A 4 5.78 19.67 14.46
CA PHE A 4 6.63 18.58 13.97
C PHE A 4 6.31 17.23 14.63
N LYS A 5 5.84 17.27 15.88
CA LYS A 5 5.39 16.08 16.60
C LYS A 5 4.05 15.60 16.02
N GLY A 6 3.11 16.53 15.77
CA GLY A 6 1.85 16.24 15.08
C GLY A 6 2.04 15.60 13.70
N ILE A 7 2.93 16.17 12.88
CA ILE A 7 3.27 15.62 11.55
C ILE A 7 3.81 14.19 11.68
N SER A 8 4.75 13.95 12.61
CA SER A 8 5.37 12.63 12.79
C SER A 8 4.36 11.55 13.19
N TYR A 9 3.39 11.89 14.04
CA TYR A 9 2.29 10.98 14.41
C TYR A 9 1.27 10.81 13.28
N GLY A 10 0.99 11.86 12.50
CA GLY A 10 0.14 11.76 11.31
C GLY A 10 0.70 10.78 10.28
N VAL A 11 2.02 10.83 10.03
CA VAL A 11 2.70 9.87 9.15
C VAL A 11 2.67 8.46 9.71
N LEU A 12 2.87 8.28 11.02
CA LEU A 12 2.70 6.98 11.67
C LEU A 12 1.30 6.42 11.45
N LEU A 13 0.26 7.24 11.64
CA LEU A 13 -1.13 6.83 11.43
C LEU A 13 -1.36 6.38 9.98
N LEU A 14 -0.92 7.17 8.99
CA LEU A 14 -1.01 6.80 7.58
C LEU A 14 -0.33 5.46 7.31
N ARG A 15 0.88 5.23 7.84
CA ARG A 15 1.61 3.99 7.67
C ARG A 15 0.92 2.79 8.30
N LEU A 16 0.43 2.93 9.53
CA LEU A 16 -0.28 1.85 10.21
C LEU A 16 -1.58 1.51 9.47
N THR A 17 -2.36 2.53 9.10
CA THR A 17 -3.61 2.35 8.36
C THR A 17 -3.38 1.67 7.01
N ALA A 18 -2.46 2.18 6.20
CA ALA A 18 -2.14 1.59 4.90
C ALA A 18 -1.51 0.19 5.02
N GLY A 19 -0.59 0.01 5.98
CA GLY A 19 0.09 -1.26 6.17
C GLY A 19 -0.86 -2.37 6.64
N ILE A 20 -1.73 -2.07 7.60
CA ILE A 20 -2.77 -3.01 8.07
C ILE A 20 -3.77 -3.29 6.96
N ALA A 21 -4.20 -2.27 6.20
CA ALA A 21 -5.12 -2.47 5.07
C ALA A 21 -4.52 -3.40 4.01
N LEU A 22 -3.24 -3.21 3.64
CA LEU A 22 -2.55 -4.11 2.71
C LEU A 22 -2.47 -5.53 3.27
N LEU A 23 -2.13 -5.73 4.54
CA LEU A 23 -2.08 -7.07 5.16
C LEU A 23 -3.45 -7.73 5.22
N ALA A 24 -4.50 -6.99 5.58
CA ALA A 24 -5.86 -7.50 5.60
C ALA A 24 -6.34 -7.86 4.18
N HIS A 25 -6.11 -6.99 3.20
CA HIS A 25 -6.52 -7.22 1.82
C HIS A 25 -5.74 -8.36 1.16
N SER A 26 -4.45 -8.48 1.45
CA SER A 26 -3.58 -9.48 0.84
C SER A 26 -3.60 -10.79 1.60
N LEU A 27 -2.96 -10.83 2.77
CA LEU A 27 -2.80 -12.04 3.57
C LEU A 27 -4.15 -12.60 4.02
N TYR A 28 -5.02 -11.79 4.62
CA TYR A 28 -6.29 -12.32 5.12
C TYR A 28 -7.25 -12.69 3.98
N LEU A 29 -7.60 -11.73 3.11
CA LEU A 29 -8.61 -12.00 2.08
C LEU A 29 -8.11 -12.98 1.01
N LYS A 30 -6.91 -12.83 0.45
CA LYS A 30 -6.47 -13.70 -0.67
C LYS A 30 -6.12 -15.10 -0.20
N VAL A 31 -5.54 -15.28 0.99
CA VAL A 31 -5.13 -16.62 1.46
C VAL A 31 -6.28 -17.37 2.11
N PHE A 32 -7.09 -16.71 2.95
CA PHE A 32 -8.07 -17.40 3.79
C PHE A 32 -9.51 -17.28 3.30
N VAL A 33 -9.89 -16.17 2.64
CA VAL A 33 -11.27 -15.95 2.20
C VAL A 33 -11.48 -16.37 0.76
N PHE A 34 -10.73 -15.77 -0.17
CA PHE A 34 -10.83 -16.06 -1.60
C PHE A 34 -10.01 -17.26 -2.03
N THR A 35 -9.01 -17.65 -1.23
CA THR A 35 -7.93 -18.60 -1.58
C THR A 35 -7.07 -18.14 -2.75
N MET A 36 -5.84 -18.65 -2.82
CA MET A 36 -4.94 -18.31 -3.93
C MET A 36 -5.43 -18.88 -5.26
N SER A 37 -6.16 -20.00 -5.25
CA SER A 37 -6.86 -20.50 -6.44
C SER A 37 -7.92 -19.50 -6.91
N GLY A 38 -8.79 -19.01 -6.03
CA GLY A 38 -9.83 -18.05 -6.41
C GLY A 38 -9.27 -16.72 -6.90
N THR A 39 -8.20 -16.23 -6.25
CA THR A 39 -7.51 -15.01 -6.69
C THR A 39 -6.84 -15.20 -8.05
N SER A 40 -6.22 -16.36 -8.30
CA SER A 40 -5.60 -16.66 -9.60
C SER A 40 -6.65 -16.71 -10.72
N SER A 41 -7.80 -17.34 -10.45
CA SER A 41 -8.93 -17.39 -11.39
C SER A 41 -9.53 -16.01 -11.66
N PHE A 42 -9.56 -15.11 -10.67
CA PHE A 42 -9.96 -13.72 -10.90
C PHE A 42 -9.00 -13.02 -11.88
N PHE A 43 -7.69 -13.18 -11.71
CA PHE A 43 -6.70 -12.59 -12.61
C PHE A 43 -6.89 -13.12 -14.05
N GLU A 44 -7.10 -14.42 -14.20
CA GLU A 44 -7.36 -15.04 -15.51
C GLU A 44 -8.65 -14.49 -16.15
N SER A 45 -9.70 -14.25 -15.36
CA SER A 45 -10.97 -13.71 -15.86
C SER A 45 -10.85 -12.31 -16.46
N ILE A 46 -9.85 -11.53 -16.04
CA ILE A 46 -9.53 -10.20 -16.56
C ILE A 46 -8.37 -10.21 -17.56
N GLY A 47 -7.95 -11.39 -18.03
CA GLY A 47 -6.91 -11.55 -19.05
C GLY A 47 -5.47 -11.46 -18.52
N LEU A 48 -5.26 -11.53 -17.19
CA LEU A 48 -3.93 -11.58 -16.59
C LEU A 48 -3.50 -13.02 -16.30
N PRO A 49 -2.20 -13.35 -16.36
CA PRO A 49 -1.71 -14.65 -15.91
C PRO A 49 -1.99 -14.88 -14.42
N GLY A 50 -2.60 -16.03 -14.07
CA GLY A 50 -2.94 -16.36 -12.67
C GLY A 50 -1.74 -16.34 -11.71
N VAL A 51 -0.53 -16.64 -12.21
CA VAL A 51 0.72 -16.56 -11.42
C VAL A 51 1.00 -15.15 -10.85
N LEU A 52 0.50 -14.10 -11.50
CA LEU A 52 0.66 -12.73 -11.00
C LEU A 52 -0.04 -12.52 -9.64
N ALA A 53 -1.05 -13.31 -9.30
CA ALA A 53 -1.71 -13.24 -7.99
C ALA A 53 -0.72 -13.46 -6.83
N TRP A 54 0.25 -14.36 -6.99
CA TRP A 54 1.29 -14.63 -5.99
C TRP A 54 2.32 -13.51 -5.89
N LEU A 55 2.68 -12.89 -7.03
CA LEU A 55 3.56 -11.72 -7.04
C LEU A 55 2.90 -10.53 -6.34
N VAL A 56 1.62 -10.29 -6.64
CA VAL A 56 0.83 -9.24 -5.98
C VAL A 56 0.71 -9.49 -4.48
N LEU A 57 0.41 -10.73 -4.06
CA LEU A 57 0.41 -11.11 -2.64
C LEU A 57 1.75 -10.79 -1.99
N GLY A 58 2.86 -11.18 -2.61
CA GLY A 58 4.20 -10.94 -2.08
C GLY A 58 4.51 -9.45 -1.90
N VAL A 59 4.18 -8.63 -2.90
CA VAL A 59 4.37 -7.17 -2.82
C VAL A 59 3.50 -6.55 -1.73
N GLU A 60 2.21 -6.86 -1.70
CA GLU A 60 1.28 -6.26 -0.72
C GLU A 60 1.63 -6.66 0.72
N VAL A 61 1.96 -7.92 0.97
CA VAL A 61 2.35 -8.40 2.31
C VAL A 61 3.67 -7.77 2.74
N THR A 62 4.67 -7.76 1.85
CA THR A 62 5.99 -7.18 2.16
C THR A 62 5.86 -5.68 2.43
N THR A 63 5.15 -4.95 1.56
CA THR A 63 4.91 -3.52 1.77
C THR A 63 4.10 -3.28 3.04
N GLY A 64 3.04 -4.04 3.29
CA GLY A 64 2.22 -3.92 4.49
C GLY A 64 3.04 -4.06 5.77
N ALA A 65 3.88 -5.09 5.86
CA ALA A 65 4.79 -5.30 6.99
C ALA A 65 5.82 -4.16 7.13
N MET A 66 6.45 -3.75 6.03
CA MET A 66 7.43 -2.66 6.02
C MET A 66 6.84 -1.33 6.47
N LEU A 67 5.60 -1.02 6.09
CA LEU A 67 4.91 0.20 6.51
C LEU A 67 4.59 0.17 8.00
N VAL A 68 4.02 -0.94 8.51
CA VAL A 68 3.72 -1.11 9.94
C VAL A 68 4.98 -0.97 10.79
N LEU A 69 6.06 -1.65 10.40
CA LEU A 69 7.33 -1.62 11.11
C LEU A 69 8.10 -0.30 10.91
N GLY A 70 7.73 0.53 9.94
CA GLY A 70 8.48 1.74 9.62
C GLY A 70 9.87 1.43 9.07
N PHE A 71 10.01 0.37 8.26
CA PHE A 71 11.27 -0.04 7.64
C PHE A 71 11.27 0.32 6.16
N LYS A 72 12.20 1.18 5.72
CA LYS A 72 12.33 1.62 4.31
C LYS A 72 10.99 2.00 3.66
N THR A 73 10.16 2.75 4.38
CA THR A 73 8.72 2.93 4.08
C THR A 73 8.49 3.56 2.71
N ARG A 74 9.31 4.55 2.35
CA ARG A 74 9.30 5.19 1.03
C ARG A 74 9.45 4.20 -0.11
N TYR A 75 10.44 3.30 -0.03
CA TYR A 75 10.68 2.32 -1.10
C TYR A 75 9.59 1.26 -1.15
N ALA A 76 9.10 0.82 0.01
CA ALA A 76 7.98 -0.12 0.10
C ALA A 76 6.70 0.45 -0.54
N ALA A 77 6.39 1.71 -0.24
CA ALA A 77 5.25 2.42 -0.83
C ALA A 77 5.40 2.57 -2.34
N LEU A 78 6.56 3.03 -2.82
CA LEU A 78 6.85 3.16 -4.26
C LEU A 78 6.72 1.82 -5.01
N ALA A 79 7.16 0.71 -4.41
CA ALA A 79 7.06 -0.62 -5.01
C ALA A 79 5.62 -1.11 -5.15
N ALA A 80 4.71 -0.72 -4.25
CA ALA A 80 3.30 -1.13 -4.29
C ALA A 80 2.41 -0.21 -5.13
N ILE A 81 2.85 1.00 -5.49
CA ILE A 81 2.07 1.91 -6.35
C ILE A 81 1.68 1.27 -7.69
N PRO A 82 2.58 0.62 -8.46
CA PRO A 82 2.19 -0.04 -9.72
C PRO A 82 1.12 -1.12 -9.53
N VAL A 83 1.14 -1.83 -8.40
CA VAL A 83 0.13 -2.84 -8.06
C VAL A 83 -1.24 -2.20 -7.87
N LEU A 84 -1.33 -1.12 -7.09
CA LEU A 84 -2.60 -0.42 -6.88
C LEU A 84 -3.10 0.35 -8.11
N LEU A 85 -2.20 0.83 -8.96
CA LEU A 85 -2.56 1.36 -10.28
C LEU A 85 -3.12 0.26 -11.19
N GLY A 86 -2.50 -0.92 -11.19
CA GLY A 86 -3.03 -2.09 -11.90
C GLY A 86 -4.41 -2.50 -11.39
N ALA A 87 -4.63 -2.47 -10.07
CA ALA A 87 -5.95 -2.70 -9.49
C ALA A 87 -6.96 -1.61 -9.90
N THR A 88 -6.57 -0.34 -9.87
CA THR A 88 -7.41 0.77 -10.35
C THR A 88 -7.87 0.55 -11.80
N TRP A 89 -6.96 0.12 -12.67
CA TRP A 89 -7.28 -0.23 -14.04
C TRP A 89 -8.20 -1.47 -14.14
N ALA A 90 -7.91 -2.53 -13.39
CA ALA A 90 -8.72 -3.75 -13.38
C ALA A 90 -10.18 -3.50 -12.96
N HIS A 91 -10.42 -2.49 -12.12
CA HIS A 91 -11.73 -2.11 -11.63
C HIS A 91 -12.37 -0.92 -12.39
N SER A 92 -11.72 -0.34 -13.41
CA SER A 92 -12.22 0.88 -14.06
C SER A 92 -13.52 0.67 -14.84
N GLY A 93 -13.80 -0.55 -15.28
CA GLY A 93 -15.05 -0.92 -15.97
C GLY A 93 -16.28 -1.01 -15.04
N ASN A 94 -16.09 -1.06 -13.72
CA ASN A 94 -17.16 -1.30 -12.76
C ASN A 94 -17.80 0.00 -12.21
N GLY A 95 -17.38 1.16 -12.74
CA GLY A 95 -17.77 2.47 -12.22
C GLY A 95 -16.92 2.93 -11.03
N TRP A 96 -17.24 4.12 -10.51
CA TRP A 96 -16.46 4.77 -9.44
C TRP A 96 -16.61 4.07 -8.08
N LEU A 97 -17.84 3.83 -7.65
CA LEU A 97 -18.17 3.45 -6.28
C LEU A 97 -17.66 2.05 -5.89
N PHE A 98 -17.02 1.92 -4.72
CA PHE A 98 -16.46 0.66 -4.21
C PHE A 98 -17.51 -0.45 -4.11
N SER A 99 -18.76 -0.11 -3.77
CA SER A 99 -19.85 -1.08 -3.65
C SER A 99 -20.50 -1.48 -4.97
N SER A 100 -20.00 -1.00 -6.12
CA SER A 100 -20.44 -1.48 -7.43
C SER A 100 -20.20 -2.98 -7.58
N THR A 101 -20.97 -3.63 -8.44
CA THR A 101 -20.73 -5.04 -8.82
C THR A 101 -19.30 -5.20 -9.35
N GLY A 102 -18.53 -6.11 -8.75
CA GLY A 102 -17.10 -6.31 -9.09
C GLY A 102 -16.14 -5.33 -8.42
N GLY A 103 -16.62 -4.36 -7.64
CA GLY A 103 -15.83 -3.35 -6.96
C GLY A 103 -15.40 -2.22 -7.89
N GLY A 104 -15.73 -0.97 -7.52
CA GLY A 104 -15.35 0.22 -8.30
C GLY A 104 -13.91 0.68 -8.07
N TRP A 105 -13.44 1.54 -8.96
CA TRP A 105 -12.03 1.95 -9.00
C TRP A 105 -11.64 3.01 -7.96
N GLU A 106 -12.59 3.65 -7.27
CA GLU A 106 -12.30 4.70 -6.27
C GLU A 106 -11.37 4.19 -5.16
N TYR A 107 -11.56 2.94 -4.74
CA TYR A 107 -10.89 2.37 -3.58
C TYR A 107 -9.40 2.10 -3.84
N PRO A 108 -9.00 1.36 -4.90
CA PRO A 108 -7.57 1.22 -5.22
C PRO A 108 -6.91 2.55 -5.59
N ALA A 109 -7.63 3.49 -6.21
CA ALA A 109 -7.10 4.82 -6.50
C ALA A 109 -6.82 5.61 -5.21
N PHE A 110 -7.74 5.59 -4.24
CA PHE A 110 -7.54 6.21 -2.94
C PHE A 110 -6.28 5.69 -2.25
N TRP A 111 -6.10 4.36 -2.18
CA TRP A 111 -4.92 3.77 -1.55
C TRP A 111 -3.63 4.07 -2.32
N THR A 112 -3.69 4.22 -3.65
CA THR A 112 -2.54 4.68 -4.45
C THR A 112 -2.08 6.06 -3.99
N VAL A 113 -3.00 7.00 -3.82
CA VAL A 113 -2.69 8.35 -3.34
C VAL A 113 -2.13 8.32 -1.92
N VAL A 114 -2.66 7.46 -1.03
CA VAL A 114 -2.11 7.26 0.31
C VAL A 114 -0.66 6.76 0.27
N LEU A 115 -0.33 5.80 -0.61
CA LEU A 115 1.05 5.33 -0.78
C LEU A 115 1.97 6.43 -1.31
N ILE A 116 1.50 7.27 -2.25
CA ILE A 116 2.25 8.44 -2.72
C ILE A 116 2.52 9.39 -1.55
N ALA A 117 1.51 9.70 -0.74
CA ALA A 117 1.67 10.57 0.43
C ALA A 117 2.71 10.00 1.41
N ILE A 118 2.66 8.70 1.73
CA ILE A 118 3.65 8.03 2.58
C ILE A 118 5.06 8.14 1.96
N ALA A 119 5.20 7.92 0.66
CA ALA A 119 6.49 8.02 -0.02
C ALA A 119 7.10 9.44 0.02
N LEU A 120 6.25 10.47 0.06
CA LEU A 120 6.66 11.88 0.12
C LEU A 120 6.92 12.39 1.55
N CYS A 121 6.14 11.95 2.54
CA CYS A 121 6.21 12.47 3.90
C CYS A 121 7.35 11.87 4.76
N GLY A 122 7.99 10.79 4.33
CA GLY A 122 9.07 10.13 5.08
C GLY A 122 8.56 9.14 6.13
N ASP A 123 9.40 8.78 7.11
CA ASP A 123 9.12 7.63 7.98
C ASP A 123 8.25 7.96 9.22
N GLY A 124 8.17 9.20 9.68
CA GLY A 124 7.36 9.55 10.86
C GLY A 124 7.82 8.92 12.18
N ALA A 125 6.95 8.92 13.19
CA ALA A 125 7.28 8.43 14.53
C ALA A 125 7.49 6.89 14.59
N TYR A 126 8.38 6.43 15.48
CA TYR A 126 8.67 5.00 15.75
C TYR A 126 9.12 4.15 14.55
N ALA A 127 9.66 4.76 13.51
CA ALA A 127 10.23 4.02 12.40
C ALA A 127 11.53 3.29 12.80
N LEU A 128 11.67 2.01 12.41
CA LEU A 128 12.88 1.22 12.68
C LEU A 128 14.11 1.74 11.92
N THR A 129 13.90 2.37 10.76
CA THR A 129 14.96 3.06 10.00
C THR A 129 14.51 4.48 9.68
N PRO A 130 14.65 5.44 10.60
CA PRO A 130 14.37 6.83 10.29
C PRO A 130 15.29 7.29 9.16
N GLN A 131 14.75 7.79 8.05
CA GLN A 131 15.49 8.57 7.07
C GLN A 131 16.01 9.80 7.82
N ARG A 132 17.28 9.74 8.22
CA ARG A 132 17.99 10.90 8.73
C ARG A 132 17.90 11.96 7.64
N ALA A 133 17.23 13.08 7.93
CA ALA A 133 17.47 14.29 7.16
C ALA A 133 19.00 14.46 7.11
N SER A 134 19.53 14.81 5.94
CA SER A 134 20.95 15.00 5.76
C SER A 134 21.43 16.16 6.65
N ASP A 135 21.78 15.86 7.91
CA ASP A 135 22.39 16.76 8.90
C ASP A 135 23.86 17.06 8.52
N LYS A 136 24.09 17.48 7.27
CA LYS A 136 25.44 17.87 6.78
C LYS A 136 25.54 19.32 6.31
N ASN A 137 24.45 20.08 6.25
CA ASN A 137 24.49 21.46 5.74
C ASN A 137 24.08 22.54 6.76
N ALA A 138 24.01 22.22 8.05
CA ALA A 138 23.67 23.19 9.11
C ALA A 138 24.83 23.46 10.09
N ALA A 139 26.04 22.96 9.79
CA ALA A 139 27.23 23.14 10.62
C ALA A 139 28.46 23.64 9.82
N SER A 140 28.24 24.32 8.69
CA SER A 140 29.29 25.04 7.94
C SER A 140 28.95 26.51 7.82
#